data_AF-A0A8C0UYC8-F1
#
_entry.id   AF-A0A8C0UYC8-F1
#
_cell.length_a   1.000
_cell.length_b   1.000
_cell.length_c   1.000
_cell.angle_alpha   90.00
_cell.angle_beta   90.00
_cell.angle_gamma   90.00
#
_symmetry.space_group_name_H-M   'P 1'
#
loop_
_entity.id
_entity.type
_entity.pdbx_description
1 polymer ?
#
loop_
_entity_poly.entity_id
_entity_poly.type
_entity_poly.pdbx_seq_one_letter_code
_entity_poly.pdbx_strand_id
1 'polypeptide(L)'
;MHNSALSTKITDPYDRSGFQIHPKNLIMGPVWLRGWRGNELQRCIRKKQMVGDRMFVEDYHKLNKRIRYLYKRFNRTGKHR
;
A
#
# COMPACT_ATOMS: atom_id res chain seq x y z
N MET A 1 34.35 9.41 32.29
CA MET A 1 34.90 9.86 31.00
C MET A 1 33.79 9.79 29.97
N HIS A 2 33.11 10.92 29.76
CA HIS A 2 32.24 11.13 28.61
C HIS A 2 33.11 11.15 27.35
N ASN A 3 32.69 10.47 26.28
CA ASN A 3 32.70 11.02 24.92
C ASN A 3 32.00 10.05 23.96
N SER A 4 30.72 10.31 23.76
CA SER A 4 30.00 10.03 22.52
C SER A 4 30.69 10.75 21.35
N ALA A 5 31.18 10.01 20.37
CA ALA A 5 31.61 10.59 19.10
C ALA A 5 31.13 9.72 17.93
N LEU A 6 29.98 10.13 17.39
CA LEU A 6 29.68 10.22 15.96
C LEU A 6 29.83 8.92 15.15
N SER A 7 28.71 8.18 15.04
CA SER A 7 28.43 7.38 13.85
C SER A 7 28.22 8.34 12.68
N THR A 8 29.33 8.77 12.07
CA THR A 8 29.32 9.50 10.80
C THR A 8 28.79 8.55 9.74
N LYS A 9 27.56 8.81 9.28
CA LYS A 9 27.00 8.23 8.06
C LYS A 9 27.81 8.79 6.88
N ILE A 10 28.99 8.23 6.65
CA ILE A 10 29.71 8.39 5.39
C ILE A 10 28.91 7.59 4.37
N THR A 11 28.09 8.27 3.59
CA THR A 11 27.47 7.67 2.40
C THR A 11 28.56 7.50 1.36
N ASP A 12 29.05 6.27 1.24
CA ASP A 12 30.07 5.86 0.29
C ASP A 12 29.52 6.02 -1.14
N PRO A 13 30.15 6.82 -2.03
CA PRO A 13 29.60 7.11 -3.37
C PRO A 13 29.69 5.93 -4.35
N TYR A 14 30.24 4.78 -3.93
CA TYR A 14 30.46 3.59 -4.76
C TYR A 14 29.69 2.34 -4.32
N ASP A 15 28.54 2.48 -3.62
CA ASP A 15 27.65 1.33 -3.37
C ASP A 15 27.00 0.86 -4.68
N ARG A 16 27.68 -0.05 -5.38
CA ARG A 16 27.16 -0.82 -6.50
C ARG A 16 26.62 -2.14 -5.94
N SER A 17 25.29 -2.22 -5.80
CA SER A 17 24.49 -3.45 -5.66
C SER A 17 24.40 -4.17 -4.32
N GLY A 18 24.55 -3.48 -3.18
CA GLY A 18 23.94 -3.98 -1.95
C GLY A 18 22.41 -3.96 -2.05
N PHE A 19 21.74 -5.12 -2.08
CA PHE A 19 20.26 -5.27 -2.04
C PHE A 19 19.63 -4.79 -0.70
N GLN A 20 20.13 -3.70 -0.13
CA GLN A 20 19.75 -3.15 1.16
C GLN A 20 18.32 -2.62 1.16
N ILE A 21 17.84 -2.10 0.02
CA ILE A 21 16.51 -1.50 -0.12
C ILE A 21 15.81 -2.09 -1.33
N HIS A 22 14.64 -2.71 -1.11
CA HIS A 22 13.80 -3.15 -2.22
C HIS A 22 13.12 -1.94 -2.89
N PRO A 23 13.14 -1.79 -4.23
CA PRO A 23 12.60 -0.61 -4.95
C PRO A 23 11.15 -0.24 -4.57
N LYS A 24 10.32 -1.23 -4.23
CA LYS A 24 8.96 -1.02 -3.68
C LYS A 24 8.90 -0.03 -2.50
N ASN A 25 9.96 0.06 -1.69
CA ASN A 25 10.03 0.92 -0.52
C ASN A 25 10.30 2.39 -0.88
N LEU A 26 10.87 2.64 -2.06
CA LEU A 26 11.15 3.98 -2.59
C LEU A 26 9.89 4.65 -3.17
N ILE A 27 8.84 3.85 -3.44
CA ILE A 27 7.61 4.35 -4.04
C ILE A 27 6.83 5.18 -3.02
N MET A 28 6.66 6.47 -3.32
CA MET A 28 5.81 7.38 -2.57
C MET A 28 4.33 7.12 -2.92
N GLY A 29 3.47 7.12 -1.92
CA GLY A 29 2.04 6.89 -2.10
C GLY A 29 1.37 6.22 -0.90
N PRO A 30 0.07 5.92 -1.02
CA PRO A 30 -0.69 5.32 0.06
C PRO A 30 -0.09 3.98 0.48
N VAL A 31 0.06 3.78 1.79
CA VAL A 31 0.69 2.57 2.39
C VAL A 31 0.00 1.28 1.92
N TRP A 32 -1.31 1.34 1.66
CA TRP A 32 -2.10 0.20 1.18
C TRP A 32 -1.90 -0.13 -0.31
N LEU A 33 -1.19 0.71 -1.08
CA LEU A 33 -0.85 0.50 -2.50
C LEU A 33 0.65 0.34 -2.77
N ARG A 34 1.51 0.65 -1.81
CA ARG A 34 2.96 0.61 -2.02
C ARG A 34 3.41 -0.82 -2.34
N GLY A 35 4.00 -1.02 -3.52
CA GLY A 35 4.51 -2.33 -3.96
C GLY A 35 3.44 -3.38 -4.23
N TRP A 36 2.18 -2.98 -4.45
CA TRP A 36 1.07 -3.91 -4.66
C TRP A 36 0.18 -3.48 -5.83
N ARG A 37 -0.18 -4.42 -6.70
CA ARG A 37 -1.06 -4.20 -7.85
C ARG A 37 -2.28 -5.12 -7.75
N GLY A 38 -3.46 -4.57 -8.00
CA GLY A 38 -4.70 -5.34 -8.05
C GLY A 38 -5.83 -4.56 -8.71
N ASN A 39 -6.89 -5.27 -9.04
CA ASN A 39 -8.10 -4.67 -9.62
C ASN A 39 -8.83 -3.79 -8.59
N GLU A 40 -9.85 -3.07 -9.03
CA GLU A 40 -10.58 -2.14 -8.17
C GLU A 40 -11.18 -2.80 -6.93
N LEU A 41 -11.80 -3.98 -7.08
CA LEU A 41 -12.38 -4.72 -5.97
C LEU A 41 -11.32 -5.08 -4.92
N GLN A 42 -10.18 -5.59 -5.37
CA GLN A 42 -9.06 -5.94 -4.49
C GLN A 42 -8.48 -4.69 -3.80
N ARG A 43 -8.35 -3.57 -4.51
CA ARG A 43 -7.93 -2.28 -3.93
C ARG A 43 -8.87 -1.82 -2.83
N CYS A 44 -10.19 -1.87 -3.07
CA CYS A 44 -11.18 -1.47 -2.08
C CYS A 44 -11.16 -2.36 -0.83
N ILE A 45 -11.05 -3.68 -0.99
CA ILE A 45 -10.94 -4.62 0.13
C ILE A 45 -9.68 -4.34 0.95
N ARG A 46 -8.53 -4.16 0.27
CA ARG A 46 -7.26 -3.86 0.93
C ARG A 46 -7.28 -2.53 1.66
N LYS A 47 -7.83 -1.48 1.05
CA LYS A 47 -8.03 -0.17 1.70
C LYS A 47 -8.90 -0.30 2.95
N LYS A 48 -9.99 -1.07 2.88
CA LYS A 48 -10.88 -1.34 4.02
C LYS A 48 -10.15 -2.04 5.16
N GLN A 49 -9.33 -3.07 4.87
CA GLN A 49 -8.61 -3.82 5.90
C GLN A 49 -7.49 -3.00 6.56
N MET A 50 -6.80 -2.13 5.81
CA MET A 50 -5.62 -1.41 6.33
C MET A 50 -5.93 -0.03 6.95
N VAL A 51 -6.96 0.65 6.45
CA VAL A 51 -7.28 2.04 6.82
C VAL A 51 -8.74 2.19 7.27
N GLY A 52 -9.54 1.12 7.23
CA GLY A 52 -10.97 1.16 7.54
C GLY A 52 -11.29 1.74 8.92
N ASP A 53 -10.51 1.36 9.93
CA ASP A 53 -10.74 1.77 11.32
C ASP A 53 -10.54 3.27 11.56
N ARG A 54 -9.76 3.93 10.68
CA ARG A 54 -9.43 5.37 10.76
C ARG A 54 -10.15 6.20 9.70
N MET A 55 -11.00 5.60 8.89
CA MET A 55 -11.75 6.32 7.86
C MET A 55 -12.97 7.03 8.46
N PHE A 56 -13.33 8.16 7.87
CA PHE A 56 -14.61 8.82 8.15
C PHE A 56 -15.78 7.87 7.83
N VAL A 57 -16.84 7.96 8.63
CA VAL A 57 -18.01 7.07 8.56
C VAL A 57 -18.65 7.08 7.18
N GLU A 58 -18.80 8.26 6.57
CA GLU A 58 -19.35 8.40 5.22
C GLU A 58 -18.51 7.71 4.16
N ASP A 59 -17.19 7.90 4.21
CA ASP A 59 -16.28 7.30 3.25
C ASP A 59 -16.21 5.78 3.41
N TYR A 60 -16.26 5.30 4.66
CA TYR A 60 -16.33 3.87 4.95
C TYR A 60 -17.64 3.27 4.41
N HIS A 61 -18.76 3.98 4.59
CA HIS A 61 -20.04 3.57 4.04
C HIS A 61 -20.03 3.54 2.49
N LYS A 62 -19.49 4.57 1.84
CA LYS A 62 -19.31 4.63 0.38
C LYS A 62 -18.40 3.49 -0.12
N LEU A 63 -17.30 3.21 0.57
CA LEU A 63 -16.38 2.11 0.26
C LEU A 63 -17.08 0.75 0.32
N ASN A 64 -17.88 0.50 1.36
CA ASN A 64 -18.66 -0.74 1.48
C ASN A 64 -19.72 -0.89 0.39
N LYS A 65 -20.38 0.20 -0.02
CA LYS A 65 -21.29 0.18 -1.18
C LYS A 65 -20.54 -0.20 -2.46
N ARG A 66 -19.35 0.35 -2.68
CA ARG A 66 -18.52 0.06 -3.86
C ARG A 66 -18.08 -1.41 -3.89
N ILE A 67 -17.62 -1.95 -2.77
CA ILE A 67 -17.23 -3.37 -2.66
C ILE A 67 -18.42 -4.28 -3.00
N ARG A 68 -19.60 -4.03 -2.43
CA ARG A 68 -20.81 -4.81 -2.74
C ARG A 68 -21.21 -4.75 -4.21
N TYR A 69 -21.10 -3.56 -4.82
CA TYR A 69 -21.38 -3.40 -6.25
C TYR A 69 -20.41 -4.22 -7.11
N LEU A 70 -19.10 -4.04 -6.90
CA LEU A 70 -18.06 -4.69 -7.70
C LEU A 70 -18.07 -6.22 -7.54
N TYR A 71 -18.31 -6.71 -6.32
CA TYR A 71 -18.46 -8.14 -6.06
C TYR A 71 -19.61 -8.74 -6.88
N LYS A 72 -20.78 -8.09 -6.87
CA LYS A 72 -21.92 -8.54 -7.68
C LYS A 72 -21.59 -8.45 -9.17
N ARG A 73 -20.98 -7.35 -9.64
CA ARG A 73 -20.69 -7.17 -11.06
C ARG A 73 -19.73 -8.24 -11.56
N PHE A 74 -18.58 -8.43 -10.92
CA PHE A 74 -17.57 -9.40 -11.38
C PHE A 74 -18.00 -10.85 -11.19
N ASN A 75 -18.73 -11.17 -10.12
CA ASN A 75 -19.10 -12.55 -9.79
C ASN A 75 -20.54 -12.93 -10.19
N ARG A 76 -21.34 -12.05 -10.77
CA ARG A 76 -22.69 -12.39 -11.27
C ARG A 76 -22.87 -12.01 -12.74
N THR A 77 -22.09 -11.07 -13.26
CA THR A 77 -22.26 -10.56 -14.62
C THR A 77 -20.94 -10.70 -15.39
N GLY A 78 -20.94 -11.50 -16.45
CA GLY A 78 -19.79 -11.65 -17.32
C GLY A 78 -20.22 -12.29 -18.64
N LYS A 79 -19.70 -11.79 -19.75
CA LYS A 79 -19.95 -12.36 -21.09
C LYS A 79 -19.18 -13.67 -21.28
N HIS A 80 -17.97 -13.72 -20.75
CA HIS A 80 -17.13 -14.91 -20.75
C HIS A 80 -17.26 -15.55 -19.37
N ARG A 81 -18.05 -16.61 -19.30
CA ARG A 81 -18.23 -17.47 -18.15
C ARG A 81 -18.36 -18.90 -18.60
#